data_AF-A0AAW9AF62-F1
#
_entry.id   AF-A0AAW9AF62-F1
#
_cell.length_a   1.000
_cell.length_b   1.000
_cell.length_c   1.000
_cell.angle_alpha   90.00
_cell.angle_beta   90.00
_cell.angle_gamma   90.00
#
_symmetry.space_group_name_H-M   'P 1'
#
loop_
_entity.id
_entity.type
_entity.pdbx_description
1 polymer ?
#
loop_
_entity_poly.entity_id
_entity_poly.type
_entity_poly.pdbx_seq_one_letter_code
_entity_poly.pdbx_strand_id
1 'polypeptide(L)' 'MNKKKPLTLENRKDAEGRFMDNPENLRTEKESIYDMHEDMQTVDPIPLEDLKMEEREEQHHHETKSNSSSEEKYK' A
#
# COMPACT_ATOMS: atom_id res chain seq x y z
N MET A 1 19.89 -14.74 -2.40
CA MET A 1 18.72 -14.03 -1.83
C MET A 1 19.22 -12.71 -1.26
N ASN A 2 19.16 -11.63 -2.04
CA ASN A 2 19.67 -10.32 -1.59
C ASN A 2 18.64 -9.71 -0.65
N LYS A 3 18.99 -9.64 0.64
CA LYS A 3 18.15 -9.01 1.66
C LYS A 3 18.12 -7.50 1.38
N LYS A 4 17.03 -6.99 0.80
CA LYS A 4 16.83 -5.55 0.64
C LYS A 4 16.75 -4.91 2.04
N LYS A 5 17.53 -3.85 2.25
CA LYS A 5 17.66 -3.18 3.56
C LYS A 5 16.30 -2.55 3.94
N PRO A 6 15.85 -2.64 5.20
CA PRO A 6 14.66 -1.92 5.65
C PRO A 6 14.94 -0.40 5.62
N LEU A 7 14.00 0.39 5.10
CA LEU A 7 14.14 1.83 4.97
C LEU A 7 13.84 2.47 6.34
N THR A 8 14.90 2.65 7.14
CA THR A 8 14.84 3.41 8.39
C THR A 8 14.50 4.87 8.12
N LEU A 9 13.95 5.59 9.12
CA LEU A 9 13.60 7.02 9.01
C LEU A 9 14.74 7.90 8.46
N GLU A 10 15.99 7.49 8.62
CA GLU A 10 17.17 8.20 8.10
C GLU A 10 17.44 8.00 6.59
N ASN A 11 16.88 6.96 5.96
CA ASN A 11 17.10 6.65 4.54
C ASN A 11 15.90 6.96 3.63
N ARG A 12 14.77 7.41 4.20
CA ARG A 12 13.65 7.97 3.42
C ARG A 12 13.99 9.40 3.04
N LYS A 13 14.62 9.60 1.87
CA LYS A 13 14.82 10.97 1.34
C LYS A 13 13.50 11.64 0.93
N ASP A 14 12.47 10.85 0.62
CA ASP A 14 11.27 11.34 -0.07
C ASP A 14 9.96 11.18 0.71
N ALA A 15 9.98 10.62 1.93
CA ALA A 15 8.76 10.35 2.70
C ALA A 15 8.72 11.15 4.00
N GLU A 16 8.35 12.42 3.87
CA GLU A 16 7.94 13.29 5.00
C GLU A 16 6.47 13.01 5.43
N GLY A 17 5.80 12.05 4.78
CA GLY A 17 4.38 11.72 4.93
C GLY A 17 4.04 10.53 5.84
N ARG A 18 2.74 10.24 5.97
CA ARG A 18 2.21 9.13 6.79
C ARG A 18 2.66 7.78 6.21
N PHE A 19 2.62 6.70 6.99
CA PHE A 19 2.99 5.34 6.55
C PHE A 19 2.20 4.78 5.34
N MET A 20 1.17 5.49 4.89
CA MET A 20 0.31 5.16 3.74
C MET A 20 0.56 6.09 2.54
N ASP A 21 1.51 7.02 2.62
CA ASP A 21 1.75 8.05 1.61
C ASP A 21 2.58 7.51 0.44
N ASN A 22 2.18 6.36 -0.08
CA ASN A 22 2.76 5.70 -1.25
C ASN A 22 1.64 5.44 -2.27
N PRO A 23 1.96 5.45 -3.57
CA PRO A 23 0.94 5.33 -4.63
C PRO A 23 0.07 4.07 -4.53
N GLU A 24 0.63 2.98 -4.01
CA GLU A 24 -0.06 1.68 -3.82
C GLU A 24 -0.84 1.58 -2.49
N ASN A 25 -0.86 2.67 -1.69
CA ASN A 25 -1.54 2.80 -0.40
C ASN A 25 -1.27 1.63 0.56
N LEU A 26 0.01 1.29 0.75
CA LEU A 26 0.46 0.13 1.51
C LEU A 26 1.07 0.59 2.82
N ARG A 27 0.76 -0.10 3.93
CA ARG A 27 1.47 0.10 5.19
C ARG A 27 2.86 -0.55 5.14
N THR A 28 3.80 0.10 4.47
CA THR A 28 5.16 -0.44 4.29
C THR A 28 6.23 0.60 4.60
N GLU A 29 7.36 0.11 5.07
CA GLU A 29 8.58 0.89 5.33
C GLU A 29 9.62 0.66 4.23
N LYS A 30 9.19 0.30 3.02
CA LYS A 30 10.07 0.02 1.88
C LYS A 30 9.77 1.01 0.76
N GLU A 31 10.74 1.23 -0.12
CA GLU A 31 10.56 2.01 -1.35
C GLU A 31 9.41 1.42 -2.17
N SER A 32 8.61 2.30 -2.78
CA SER A 32 7.48 1.91 -3.63
C SER A 32 8.00 1.27 -4.92
N ILE A 33 7.27 0.30 -5.47
CA ILE A 33 7.70 -0.34 -6.72
C ILE A 33 7.82 0.66 -7.87
N TYR A 34 7.00 1.71 -7.82
CA TYR A 34 6.94 2.82 -8.77
C TYR A 34 8.23 3.65 -8.78
N ASP A 35 8.91 3.75 -7.64
CA ASP A 35 10.20 4.46 -7.53
C ASP A 35 11.38 3.57 -7.91
N MET A 36 11.26 2.26 -7.68
CA MET A 36 12.34 1.30 -7.96
C MET A 36 12.49 0.98 -9.46
N HIS A 37 11.43 1.13 -10.24
CA HIS A 37 11.30 0.62 -11.60
C HIS A 37 10.80 1.70 -12.56
N GLU A 38 11.61 2.07 -13.56
CA GLU A 38 11.28 3.14 -14.53
C GLU A 38 10.04 2.82 -15.38
N ASP A 39 9.80 1.55 -15.69
CA ASP A 39 8.61 1.10 -16.42
C ASP A 39 7.32 1.31 -15.62
N MET A 40 7.39 1.18 -14.29
CA MET A 40 6.24 1.34 -13.40
C MET A 40 5.85 2.81 -13.20
N GLN A 41 6.76 3.77 -13.39
CA GLN A 41 6.46 5.22 -13.24
C GLN A 41 5.37 5.74 -14.18
N THR A 42 5.15 5.05 -15.29
CA THR A 42 4.14 5.43 -16.30
C THR A 42 2.81 4.71 -16.12
N VAL A 43 2.75 3.73 -15.22
CA VAL A 43 1.57 2.89 -15.01
C VAL A 43 0.74 3.46 -13.88
N ASP A 44 -0.59 3.44 -14.06
CA ASP A 44 -1.50 3.86 -13.01
C ASP A 44 -1.31 3.00 -11.74
N PRO A 45 -1.29 3.64 -10.56
CA PRO A 45 -1.08 2.90 -9.34
C PRO A 45 -2.30 2.12 -8.90
N ILE A 46 -2.08 0.92 -8.34
CA ILE A 46 -3.14 0.04 -7.85
C ILE A 46 -3.15 0.08 -6.32
N PRO A 47 -4.28 0.41 -5.66
CA PRO A 47 -4.36 0.42 -4.20
C PRO A 47 -4.48 -1.02 -3.66
N LEU A 48 -3.39 -1.54 -3.11
CA LEU A 48 -3.28 -2.96 -2.72
C LEU A 48 -3.97 -3.28 -1.39
N GLU A 49 -3.94 -2.38 -0.40
CA GLU A 49 -4.67 -2.60 0.86
C GLU A 49 -6.18 -2.70 0.63
N ASP A 50 -6.68 -1.94 -0.35
CA ASP A 50 -8.08 -1.95 -0.73
C ASP A 50 -8.50 -3.29 -1.33
N LEU A 51 -7.75 -3.76 -2.32
CA LEU A 51 -7.97 -5.06 -2.96
C LEU A 51 -7.89 -6.20 -1.96
N LYS A 52 -6.92 -6.15 -1.04
CA LYS A 52 -6.77 -7.16 0.02
C LYS A 52 -7.93 -7.12 1.02
N MET A 53 -8.51 -5.95 1.27
CA MET A 53 -9.71 -5.85 2.11
C MET A 53 -10.90 -6.47 1.41
N GLU A 54 -11.10 -6.17 0.13
CA GLU A 54 -12.18 -6.73 -0.69
C GLU A 54 -12.07 -8.25 -0.80
N GLU A 55 -10.89 -8.78 -1.09
CA GLU A 55 -10.66 -10.23 -1.16
C GLU A 55 -11.00 -10.92 0.17
N ARG A 56 -10.63 -10.32 1.30
CA ARG A 56 -10.97 -10.85 2.63
C ARG A 56 -12.48 -10.81 2.89
N GLU A 57 -13.17 -9.75 2.49
CA GLU A 57 -14.63 -9.68 2.61
C GLU A 57 -15.34 -10.65 1.65
N GLU A 58 -14.79 -10.88 0.46
CA GLU A 58 -15.33 -11.87 -0.49
C GLU A 58 -15.18 -13.30 0.01
N GLN A 59 -14.09 -13.63 0.71
CA GLN A 59 -13.97 -14.92 1.41
C GLN A 59 -15.12 -15.12 2.41
N HIS A 60 -15.58 -14.04 3.05
CA HIS A 60 -16.70 -14.01 3.98
C HIS A 60 -17.97 -13.41 3.34
N HIS A 61 -18.30 -13.79 2.10
CA HIS A 61 -19.40 -13.19 1.32
C HIS A 61 -20.80 -13.18 1.97
N HIS A 62 -21.03 -14.01 2.98
CA HIS A 62 -22.28 -14.10 3.73
C HIS A 62 -22.32 -13.18 4.96
N GLU A 63 -21.20 -12.55 5.30
CA GLU A 63 -21.11 -11.57 6.37
C GLU A 63 -21.32 -10.15 5.83
N THR A 64 -21.83 -9.25 6.68
CA THR A 64 -22.01 -7.85 6.31
C THR A 64 -20.63 -7.20 6.12
N LYS A 65 -20.39 -6.68 4.90
CA LYS A 65 -19.21 -5.89 4.54
C LYS A 65 -19.12 -4.63 5.41
N SER A 66 -18.44 -4.75 6.55
CA SER A 66 -18.35 -3.71 7.56
C SER A 66 -17.07 -2.88 7.42
N ASN A 67 -16.03 -3.44 6.80
CA ASN A 67 -14.74 -2.75 6.62
C ASN A 67 -14.72 -1.93 5.33
N SER A 68 -15.48 -2.32 4.29
CA SER A 68 -15.65 -1.55 3.05
C SER A 68 -16.14 -0.10 3.27
N SER A 69 -16.92 0.15 4.33
CA SER A 69 -17.42 1.49 4.68
C SER A 69 -16.68 2.13 5.86
N SER A 70 -15.52 1.58 6.26
CA SER A 70 -14.77 2.11 7.40
C SER A 70 -14.05 3.42 7.06
N GLU A 71 -13.91 4.29 8.05
CA GLU A 71 -13.23 5.60 7.90
C GLU A 71 -11.76 5.46 7.48
N GLU A 72 -11.20 4.27 7.65
CA GLU A 72 -9.84 3.91 7.25
C GLU A 72 -9.67 3.82 5.73
N LYS A 73 -10.74 3.53 4.98
CA LYS A 73 -10.77 3.58 3.50
C LYS A 73 -10.68 5.01 2.95
N TYR A 74 -11.13 6.00 3.73
CA TYR A 74 -11.31 7.39 3.28
C TYR A 74 -10.27 8.36 3.88
N LYS A 75 -9.25 7.83 4.56
CA LYS A 75 -8.20 8.59 5.26
C LYS A 75 -6.83 8.35 4.66
#